data_AF-A0A812VT03-F1
#
_entry.id   AF-A0A812VT03-F1
#
_cell.length_a   1.000
_cell.length_b   1.000
_cell.length_c   1.000
_cell.angle_alpha   90.00
_cell.angle_beta   90.00
_cell.angle_gamma   90.00
#
_symmetry.space_group_name_H-M   'P 1'
#
loop_
_entity.id
_entity.type
_entity.pdbx_description
1 polymer ?
#
loop_
_entity_poly.entity_id
_entity_poly.type
_entity_poly.pdbx_seq_one_letter_code
_entity_poly.pdbx_strand_id
1 'polypeptide(L)'
;VRTPHINVSMVFNSVLRNGDVIIVTPPPGFDLLSEDGGCRDFQWIGTFRPLVLSPPPACNCTMTPLQCKLELNVMESSQFRGLALGEQVRIAFEMSVTNPVMTPDIVEDYWRMELWHGTSPPYPFSGGLAESWPVYGTLDNLTVSLVGFARRAGAMSDLRFDFVPSVWGTALDIVVHEPTGFQFQNARVNAPWIRHELTTGSRLVLIGSSARPPEL
;
A
#
# COMPACT_ATOMS: atom_id res chain seq x y z
N VAL A 1 0.20 11.22 8.36
CA VAL A 1 -0.35 10.35 7.29
C VAL A 1 -0.86 9.09 7.99
N ARG A 2 -2.10 8.65 7.76
CA ARG A 2 -2.56 7.36 8.33
C ARG A 2 -1.84 6.25 7.60
N THR A 3 -1.04 5.48 8.31
CA THR A 3 -0.40 4.27 7.77
C THR A 3 -1.50 3.23 7.54
N PRO A 4 -1.64 2.66 6.33
CA PRO A 4 -2.60 1.58 6.10
C PRO A 4 -2.22 0.36 6.94
N HIS A 5 -3.26 -0.29 7.47
CA HIS A 5 -3.15 -1.56 8.20
C HIS A 5 -3.68 -2.69 7.32
N ILE A 6 -3.02 -3.83 7.40
CA ILE A 6 -3.28 -4.98 6.54
C ILE A 6 -3.57 -6.18 7.42
N ASN A 7 -4.50 -7.03 6.98
CA ASN A 7 -4.80 -8.28 7.65
C ASN A 7 -4.45 -9.43 6.71
N VAL A 8 -3.37 -10.12 7.02
CA VAL A 8 -2.94 -11.30 6.25
C VAL A 8 -3.36 -12.54 7.01
N SER A 9 -4.03 -13.46 6.33
CA SER A 9 -4.37 -14.75 6.91
C SER A 9 -4.10 -15.89 5.95
N MET A 10 -3.53 -16.97 6.47
CA MET A 10 -3.13 -18.15 5.72
C MET A 10 -3.54 -19.43 6.44
N VAL A 11 -3.75 -20.48 5.67
CA VAL A 11 -4.06 -21.83 6.15
C VAL A 11 -3.16 -22.78 5.40
N PHE A 12 -2.40 -23.59 6.12
CA PHE A 12 -1.55 -24.61 5.52
C PHE A 12 -2.27 -25.96 5.52
N ASN A 13 -2.24 -26.66 4.39
CA ASN A 13 -2.79 -28.02 4.28
C ASN A 13 -1.82 -29.10 4.80
N SER A 14 -0.81 -28.69 5.56
CA SER A 14 0.22 -29.56 6.10
C SER A 14 0.64 -29.11 7.50
N VAL A 15 1.22 -30.04 8.25
CA VAL A 15 1.76 -29.74 9.57
C VAL A 15 2.95 -28.79 9.46
N LEU A 16 3.04 -27.83 10.37
CA LEU A 16 4.24 -27.03 10.54
C LEU A 16 5.15 -27.72 11.53
N ARG A 17 6.43 -27.81 11.20
CA ARG A 17 7.45 -28.42 12.04
C ARG A 17 8.49 -27.41 12.47
N ASN A 18 9.15 -27.68 13.58
CA ASN A 18 10.29 -26.87 14.01
C ASN A 18 11.40 -26.90 12.96
N GLY A 19 11.90 -25.72 12.61
CA GLY A 19 12.87 -25.51 11.53
C GLY A 19 12.24 -25.21 10.17
N ASP A 20 10.91 -25.19 10.06
CA ASP A 20 10.23 -24.63 8.89
C ASP A 20 10.28 -23.10 8.91
N VAL A 21 10.13 -22.49 7.73
CA VAL A 21 10.09 -21.04 7.56
C VAL A 21 8.87 -20.66 6.75
N ILE A 22 8.09 -19.71 7.25
CA ILE A 22 7.01 -19.09 6.47
C ILE A 22 7.54 -17.77 5.94
N ILE A 23 7.44 -17.58 4.62
CA ILE A 23 7.83 -16.37 3.93
C ILE A 23 6.57 -15.69 3.40
N VAL A 24 6.38 -14.42 3.75
CA VAL A 24 5.31 -13.58 3.23
C VAL A 24 5.93 -12.43 2.46
N THR A 25 5.65 -12.36 1.16
CA THR A 25 6.17 -11.35 0.24
C THR A 25 5.01 -10.46 -0.24
N PRO A 26 5.00 -9.17 0.08
CA PRO A 26 4.03 -8.23 -0.45
C PRO A 26 4.24 -8.01 -1.96
N PRO A 27 3.29 -7.34 -2.63
CA PRO A 27 3.54 -6.76 -3.94
C PRO A 27 4.77 -5.83 -3.93
N PRO A 28 5.39 -5.58 -5.09
CA PRO A 28 6.50 -4.64 -5.20
C PRO A 28 6.16 -3.25 -4.66
N GLY A 29 7.15 -2.60 -4.02
CA GLY A 29 7.04 -1.22 -3.53
C GLY A 29 6.39 -1.03 -2.17
N PHE A 30 5.80 -2.08 -1.57
CA PHE A 30 5.34 -2.02 -0.17
C PHE A 30 6.52 -2.11 0.80
N ASP A 31 6.61 -1.16 1.72
CA ASP A 31 7.60 -1.17 2.80
C ASP A 31 7.01 -1.78 4.08
N LEU A 32 7.73 -2.76 4.62
CA LEU A 32 7.39 -3.50 5.84
C LEU A 32 8.27 -3.13 7.03
N LEU A 33 9.35 -2.38 6.83
CA LEU A 33 10.33 -2.08 7.87
C LEU A 33 9.82 -1.00 8.82
N SER A 34 10.07 -1.23 10.11
CA SER A 34 9.98 -0.22 11.16
C SER A 34 11.30 0.57 11.27
N GLU A 35 11.26 1.73 11.92
CA GLU A 35 12.46 2.54 12.20
C GLU A 35 13.50 1.77 13.03
N ASP A 36 13.04 0.84 13.88
CA ASP A 36 13.89 -0.02 14.72
C ASP A 36 14.49 -1.22 13.98
N GLY A 37 14.24 -1.36 12.67
CA GLY A 37 14.73 -2.47 11.84
C GLY A 37 13.93 -3.78 11.95
N GLY A 38 12.82 -3.79 12.72
CA GLY A 38 11.86 -4.90 12.78
C GLY A 38 10.73 -4.79 11.75
N CYS A 39 9.78 -5.72 11.80
CA CYS A 39 8.52 -5.61 11.06
C CYS A 39 7.60 -4.56 11.71
N ARG A 40 7.10 -3.62 10.91
CA ARG A 40 6.29 -2.48 11.36
C ARG A 40 4.95 -2.93 11.97
N ASP A 41 4.74 -2.59 13.24
CA ASP A 41 3.50 -2.83 14.00
C ASP A 41 2.93 -4.26 13.88
N PHE A 42 3.78 -5.28 13.73
CA PHE A 42 3.31 -6.66 13.58
C PHE A 42 2.59 -7.15 14.83
N GLN A 43 1.37 -7.69 14.65
CA GLN A 43 0.57 -8.26 15.73
C GLN A 43 -0.21 -9.49 15.26
N TRP A 44 -0.25 -10.55 16.08
CA TRP A 44 -1.15 -11.67 15.84
C TRP A 44 -2.61 -11.25 16.03
N ILE A 45 -3.49 -11.70 15.13
CA ILE A 45 -4.93 -11.40 15.20
C ILE A 45 -5.63 -12.39 16.12
N GLY A 46 -6.39 -11.84 17.08
CA GLY A 46 -7.22 -12.61 18.00
C GLY A 46 -6.51 -13.00 19.30
N THR A 47 -7.18 -13.85 20.09
CA THR A 47 -6.64 -14.34 21.38
C THR A 47 -5.67 -15.51 21.20
N PHE A 48 -5.79 -16.23 20.09
CA PHE A 48 -4.87 -17.30 19.74
C PHE A 48 -3.62 -16.70 19.09
N ARG A 49 -2.50 -16.78 19.81
CA ARG A 49 -1.18 -16.39 19.28
C ARG A 49 -0.49 -17.66 18.79
N PRO A 50 -0.45 -17.94 17.48
CA PRO A 50 0.35 -19.04 16.98
C PRO A 50 1.84 -18.70 17.20
N LEU A 51 2.66 -19.74 17.29
CA LEU A 51 4.11 -19.59 17.29
C LEU A 51 4.67 -18.72 18.45
N VAL A 52 4.21 -18.96 19.69
CA VAL A 52 4.53 -18.10 20.85
C VAL A 52 5.98 -18.20 21.28
N LEU A 53 6.59 -19.38 21.10
CA LEU A 53 7.98 -19.64 21.49
C LEU A 53 8.96 -19.31 20.36
N SER A 54 8.44 -19.19 19.15
CA SER A 54 9.19 -18.79 17.96
C SER A 54 9.70 -17.34 18.10
N PRO A 55 10.85 -17.01 17.48
CA PRO A 55 11.35 -15.64 17.46
C PRO A 55 10.38 -14.69 16.74
N PRO A 56 10.48 -13.37 17.02
CA PRO A 56 9.68 -12.39 16.30
C PRO A 56 9.96 -12.44 14.78
N PRO A 57 9.00 -12.04 13.94
CA PRO A 57 9.19 -12.00 12.49
C PRO A 57 10.35 -11.08 12.11
N ALA A 58 11.11 -11.50 11.11
CA ALA A 58 12.16 -10.69 10.50
C ALA A 58 11.66 -10.10 9.18
N CYS A 59 11.80 -8.78 9.01
CA CYS A 59 11.47 -8.11 7.76
C CYS A 59 12.78 -7.73 7.05
N ASN A 60 12.91 -8.14 5.79
CA ASN A 60 14.08 -7.88 4.97
C ASN A 60 13.64 -7.23 3.66
N CYS A 61 14.20 -6.07 3.32
CA CYS A 61 13.85 -5.35 2.10
C CYS A 61 15.08 -5.05 1.25
N THR A 62 15.00 -5.35 -0.05
CA THR A 62 15.93 -4.85 -1.06
C THR A 62 15.41 -3.51 -1.58
N MET A 63 16.26 -2.49 -1.75
CA MET A 63 15.81 -1.12 -2.03
C MET A 63 15.65 -0.78 -3.52
N THR A 64 16.22 -1.57 -4.43
CA THR A 64 16.26 -1.26 -5.87
C THR A 64 16.05 -2.51 -6.75
N PRO A 65 14.81 -2.83 -7.15
CA PRO A 65 13.54 -2.19 -6.75
C PRO A 65 13.18 -2.52 -5.28
N LEU A 66 12.31 -1.70 -4.67
CA LEU A 66 11.82 -1.95 -3.32
C LEU A 66 11.02 -3.25 -3.29
N GLN A 67 11.60 -4.28 -2.68
CA GLN A 67 10.96 -5.58 -2.50
C GLN A 67 11.25 -6.10 -1.09
N CYS A 68 10.20 -6.22 -0.30
CA CYS A 68 10.27 -6.69 1.06
C CYS A 68 9.87 -8.16 1.16
N LYS A 69 10.26 -8.81 2.25
CA LYS A 69 9.73 -10.09 2.70
C LYS A 69 9.69 -10.12 4.22
N LEU A 70 8.68 -10.78 4.75
CA LEU A 70 8.53 -11.11 6.16
C LEU A 70 8.81 -12.61 6.33
N GLU A 71 9.69 -12.95 7.27
CA GLU A 71 10.09 -14.33 7.57
C GLU A 71 9.67 -14.69 8.99
N LEU A 72 8.89 -15.76 9.13
CA LEU A 72 8.54 -16.38 10.41
C LEU A 72 9.30 -17.70 10.53
N ASN A 73 10.29 -17.73 11.42
CA ASN A 73 11.03 -18.94 11.73
C ASN A 73 10.26 -19.77 12.75
N VAL A 74 9.86 -20.99 12.40
CA VAL A 74 9.03 -21.85 13.26
C VAL A 74 9.92 -22.59 14.25
N MET A 75 9.82 -22.24 15.54
CA MET A 75 10.56 -22.89 16.64
C MET A 75 9.70 -22.95 17.91
N GLU A 76 8.82 -23.95 18.00
CA GLU A 76 7.89 -24.14 19.14
C GLU A 76 8.35 -25.19 20.15
N SER A 77 9.47 -25.87 19.92
CA SER A 77 10.11 -26.72 20.92
C SER A 77 11.59 -26.91 20.64
N SER A 78 12.33 -27.44 21.62
CA SER A 78 13.74 -27.80 21.44
C SER A 78 13.96 -28.99 20.49
N GLN A 79 12.90 -29.73 20.15
CA GLN A 79 12.99 -30.85 19.21
C GLN A 79 12.96 -30.33 17.77
N PHE A 80 14.09 -30.39 17.09
CA PHE A 80 14.17 -30.10 15.67
C PHE A 80 13.23 -31.02 14.87
N ARG A 81 12.46 -30.47 13.94
CA ARG A 81 11.38 -31.14 13.20
C ARG A 81 10.26 -31.76 14.06
N GLY A 82 10.17 -31.40 15.34
CA GLY A 82 8.99 -31.67 16.15
C GLY A 82 7.75 -30.95 15.60
N LEU A 83 6.55 -31.46 15.90
CA LEU A 83 5.30 -30.82 15.53
C LEU A 83 5.20 -29.44 16.21
N ALA A 84 5.03 -28.39 15.41
CA ALA A 84 4.83 -27.02 15.90
C ALA A 84 3.33 -26.65 15.85
N LEU A 85 2.71 -26.79 14.68
CA LEU A 85 1.27 -26.59 14.49
C LEU A 85 0.68 -27.70 13.62
N GLY A 86 -0.57 -28.05 13.91
CA GLY A 86 -1.33 -29.04 13.14
C GLY A 86 -1.73 -28.55 11.75
N GLU A 87 -2.26 -29.45 10.94
CA GLU A 87 -2.80 -29.13 9.61
C GLU A 87 -4.06 -28.25 9.73
N GLN A 88 -4.33 -27.46 8.69
CA GLN A 88 -5.53 -26.60 8.59
C GLN A 88 -5.66 -25.55 9.70
N VAL A 89 -4.57 -25.27 10.44
CA VAL A 89 -4.55 -24.19 11.42
C VAL A 89 -4.42 -22.86 10.69
N ARG A 90 -5.37 -21.96 10.95
CA ARG A 90 -5.33 -20.58 10.44
C ARG A 90 -4.32 -19.75 11.23
N ILE A 91 -3.37 -19.16 10.51
CA ILE A 91 -2.43 -18.18 11.02
C ILE A 91 -2.82 -16.82 10.46
N ALA A 92 -2.99 -15.82 11.32
CA ALA A 92 -3.41 -14.49 10.90
C ALA A 92 -2.71 -13.40 11.70
N PHE A 93 -2.22 -12.38 11.01
CA PHE A 93 -1.55 -11.24 11.61
C PHE A 93 -2.00 -9.94 10.95
N GLU A 94 -1.88 -8.87 11.72
CA GLU A 94 -2.06 -7.49 11.29
C GLU A 94 -0.70 -6.80 11.30
N MET A 95 -0.48 -5.91 10.34
CA MET A 95 0.68 -5.02 10.36
C MET A 95 0.42 -3.71 9.62
N SER A 96 1.20 -2.69 9.95
CA SER A 96 1.21 -1.42 9.22
C SER A 96 2.15 -1.53 8.03
N VAL A 97 1.78 -0.94 6.88
CA VAL A 97 2.67 -0.87 5.71
C VAL A 97 2.72 0.53 5.14
N THR A 98 3.79 0.84 4.42
CA THR A 98 3.79 2.03 3.55
C THR A 98 3.35 1.62 2.16
N ASN A 99 2.30 2.25 1.64
CA ASN A 99 1.86 2.01 0.27
C ASN A 99 2.98 2.39 -0.73
N PRO A 100 3.10 1.66 -1.84
CA PRO A 100 4.00 2.04 -2.91
C PRO A 100 3.58 3.40 -3.50
N VAL A 101 4.55 4.11 -4.06
CA VAL A 101 4.31 5.40 -4.74
C VAL A 101 3.38 5.20 -5.95
N MET A 102 3.53 4.07 -6.65
CA MET A 102 2.72 3.69 -7.80
C MET A 102 2.04 2.34 -7.52
N THR A 103 0.84 2.15 -8.05
CA THR A 103 0.19 0.83 -8.01
C THR A 103 1.05 -0.19 -8.76
N PRO A 104 1.33 -1.37 -8.19
CA PRO A 104 2.03 -2.45 -8.89
C PRO A 104 1.28 -2.92 -10.14
N ASP A 105 1.98 -3.61 -11.04
CA ASP A 105 1.32 -4.29 -12.16
C ASP A 105 0.28 -5.29 -11.63
N ILE A 106 -0.86 -5.42 -12.32
CA ILE A 106 -1.93 -6.33 -11.92
C ILE A 106 -1.46 -7.79 -11.79
N VAL A 107 -0.41 -8.16 -12.54
CA VAL A 107 0.19 -9.50 -12.49
C VAL A 107 1.05 -9.71 -11.24
N GLU A 108 1.45 -8.64 -10.55
CA GLU A 108 2.31 -8.70 -9.35
C GLU A 108 1.63 -8.15 -8.10
N ASP A 109 0.37 -7.69 -8.21
CA ASP A 109 -0.40 -7.09 -7.12
C ASP A 109 -1.07 -8.14 -6.20
N TYR A 110 -0.25 -9.05 -5.67
CA TYR A 110 -0.69 -10.03 -4.68
C TYR A 110 0.34 -10.24 -3.56
N TRP A 111 -0.18 -10.59 -2.39
CA TRP A 111 0.62 -11.09 -1.27
C TRP A 111 0.91 -12.56 -1.49
N ARG A 112 2.19 -12.91 -1.63
CA ARG A 112 2.64 -14.29 -1.78
C ARG A 112 3.04 -14.86 -0.43
N MET A 113 2.48 -16.00 -0.07
CA MET A 113 2.79 -16.73 1.16
C MET A 113 3.37 -18.08 0.78
N GLU A 114 4.52 -18.44 1.35
CA GLU A 114 5.24 -19.68 1.05
C GLU A 114 5.67 -20.35 2.35
N LEU A 115 5.42 -21.65 2.46
CA LEU A 115 5.97 -22.51 3.49
C LEU A 115 7.18 -23.27 2.92
N TRP A 116 8.32 -23.11 3.56
CA TRP A 116 9.57 -23.77 3.22
C TRP A 116 9.94 -24.78 4.30
N HIS A 117 10.24 -26.02 3.89
CA HIS A 117 10.60 -27.09 4.82
C HIS A 117 12.11 -27.28 4.91
N GLY A 118 12.62 -27.34 6.15
CA GLY A 118 14.02 -27.66 6.45
C GLY A 118 15.02 -26.57 6.09
N THR A 119 16.30 -26.81 6.43
CA THR A 119 17.36 -25.79 6.38
C THR A 119 18.39 -25.99 5.27
N SER A 120 18.44 -27.13 4.57
CA SER A 120 19.38 -27.32 3.45
C SER A 120 19.09 -28.56 2.56
N PRO A 121 18.77 -28.39 1.26
CA PRO A 121 18.23 -27.18 0.69
C PRO A 121 16.78 -26.98 1.19
N PRO A 122 16.42 -25.78 1.64
CA PRO A 122 15.01 -25.47 1.87
C PRO A 122 14.29 -25.64 0.52
N TYR A 123 13.13 -26.30 0.53
CA TYR A 123 12.31 -26.44 -0.67
C TYR A 123 10.89 -25.93 -0.37
N PRO A 124 10.23 -25.28 -1.35
CA PRO A 124 8.87 -24.80 -1.17
C PRO A 124 7.93 -26.00 -1.07
N PHE A 125 7.18 -26.05 0.02
CA PHE A 125 6.28 -27.17 0.32
C PHE A 125 4.81 -26.81 0.03
N SER A 126 4.41 -25.59 0.38
CA SER A 126 3.06 -25.08 0.16
C SER A 126 3.11 -23.57 -0.08
N GLY A 127 2.15 -23.05 -0.82
CA GLY A 127 2.04 -21.62 -1.06
C GLY A 127 0.60 -21.19 -1.27
N GLY A 128 0.36 -19.91 -1.05
CA GLY A 128 -0.93 -19.27 -1.23
C GLY A 128 -0.76 -17.82 -1.70
N LEU A 129 -1.81 -17.28 -2.30
CA LEU A 129 -1.88 -15.89 -2.71
C LEU A 129 -3.06 -15.22 -2.00
N ALA A 130 -2.89 -13.97 -1.60
CA ALA A 130 -3.98 -13.10 -1.19
C ALA A 130 -3.97 -11.84 -2.06
N GLU A 131 -5.18 -11.38 -2.43
CA GLU A 131 -5.33 -10.15 -3.20
C GLU A 131 -4.77 -8.96 -2.43
N SER A 132 -4.09 -8.07 -3.15
CA SER A 132 -3.71 -6.75 -2.64
C SER A 132 -4.92 -5.81 -2.63
N TRP A 133 -4.78 -4.63 -2.02
CA TRP A 133 -5.83 -3.61 -2.02
C TRP A 133 -5.50 -2.50 -3.02
N PRO A 134 -6.53 -1.78 -3.51
CA PRO A 134 -6.31 -0.65 -4.40
C PRO A 134 -5.45 0.41 -3.71
N VAL A 135 -4.27 0.67 -4.29
CA VAL A 135 -3.42 1.79 -3.92
C VAL A 135 -3.99 3.06 -4.52
N TYR A 136 -4.50 3.95 -3.68
CA TYR A 136 -4.91 5.28 -4.12
C TYR A 136 -3.68 6.14 -4.38
N GLY A 137 -3.54 6.63 -5.61
CA GLY A 137 -2.37 7.42 -5.98
C GLY A 137 -2.29 8.75 -5.25
N THR A 138 -1.06 9.22 -5.11
CA THR A 138 -0.71 10.53 -4.56
C THR A 138 -0.52 11.54 -5.68
N LEU A 139 -0.55 12.83 -5.30
CA LEU A 139 -0.16 13.93 -6.16
C LEU A 139 1.22 14.41 -5.71
N ASP A 140 2.21 14.27 -6.58
CA ASP A 140 3.56 14.77 -6.33
C ASP A 140 3.73 16.17 -6.93
N ASN A 141 4.60 16.98 -6.32
CA ASN A 141 4.98 18.32 -6.76
C ASN A 141 3.80 19.28 -7.02
N LEU A 142 2.73 19.18 -6.22
CA LEU A 142 1.58 20.07 -6.34
C LEU A 142 1.98 21.53 -6.11
N THR A 143 1.93 22.32 -7.19
CA THR A 143 2.15 23.76 -7.17
C THR A 143 0.88 24.47 -7.60
N VAL A 144 0.45 25.46 -6.82
CA VAL A 144 -0.72 26.29 -7.12
C VAL A 144 -0.26 27.74 -7.25
N SER A 145 -0.55 28.36 -8.39
CA SER A 145 -0.14 29.73 -8.68
C SER A 145 -1.26 30.57 -9.27
N LEU A 146 -1.31 31.85 -8.88
CA LEU A 146 -2.21 32.86 -9.43
C LEU A 146 -1.56 33.50 -10.66
N VAL A 147 -1.98 33.08 -11.85
CA VAL A 147 -1.39 33.48 -13.12
C VAL A 147 -2.20 34.54 -13.86
N GLY A 148 -3.46 34.75 -13.44
CA GLY A 148 -4.32 35.78 -14.01
C GLY A 148 -3.83 37.20 -13.74
N PHE A 149 -4.20 38.12 -14.65
CA PHE A 149 -3.84 39.53 -14.56
C PHE A 149 -4.41 40.21 -13.30
N ALA A 150 -5.66 39.89 -12.94
CA ALA A 150 -6.30 40.44 -11.76
C ALA A 150 -5.91 39.64 -10.51
N ARG A 151 -5.20 40.28 -9.57
CA ARG A 151 -4.75 39.64 -8.31
C ARG A 151 -5.41 40.19 -7.05
N ARG A 152 -6.30 41.18 -7.20
CA ARG A 152 -7.02 41.78 -6.09
C ARG A 152 -8.11 40.84 -5.57
N ALA A 153 -8.41 40.92 -4.28
CA ALA A 153 -9.51 40.17 -3.68
C ALA A 153 -10.85 40.47 -4.40
N GLY A 154 -11.65 39.42 -4.60
CA GLY A 154 -12.96 39.52 -5.26
C GLY A 154 -12.94 39.66 -6.79
N ALA A 155 -11.76 39.72 -7.42
CA ALA A 155 -11.67 39.72 -8.88
C ALA A 155 -11.58 38.30 -9.45
N MET A 156 -12.15 38.10 -10.64
CA MET A 156 -11.97 36.87 -11.40
C MET A 156 -10.52 36.79 -11.90
N SER A 157 -9.89 35.64 -11.68
CA SER A 157 -8.48 35.41 -12.01
C SER A 157 -8.27 33.98 -12.50
N ASP A 158 -7.07 33.71 -12.98
CA ASP A 158 -6.65 32.42 -13.48
C ASP A 158 -5.73 31.74 -12.47
N LEU A 159 -6.05 30.50 -12.14
CA LEU A 159 -5.22 29.62 -11.32
C LEU A 159 -4.56 28.58 -12.19
N ARG A 160 -3.29 28.30 -11.91
CA ARG A 160 -2.54 27.22 -12.51
C ARG A 160 -2.17 26.21 -11.43
N PHE A 161 -2.54 24.96 -11.68
CA PHE A 161 -2.20 23.80 -10.86
C PHE A 161 -1.24 22.94 -11.68
N ASP A 162 -0.02 22.76 -11.18
CA ASP A 162 0.96 21.84 -11.76
C ASP A 162 1.18 20.70 -10.75
N PHE A 163 1.09 19.46 -11.20
CA PHE A 163 1.30 18.27 -10.37
C PHE A 163 1.70 17.08 -11.23
N VAL A 164 2.26 16.04 -10.59
CA VAL A 164 2.58 14.75 -11.19
C VAL A 164 1.71 13.69 -10.52
N PRO A 165 0.79 13.03 -11.24
CA PRO A 165 -0.04 11.98 -10.66
C PRO A 165 0.78 10.68 -10.53
N SER A 166 0.64 9.98 -9.41
CA SER A 166 1.31 8.68 -9.24
C SER A 166 0.51 7.49 -9.80
N VAL A 167 -0.77 7.70 -10.08
CA VAL A 167 -1.67 6.72 -10.73
C VAL A 167 -2.48 7.35 -11.86
N TRP A 168 -3.06 6.50 -12.69
CA TRP A 168 -3.98 6.92 -13.73
C TRP A 168 -5.28 7.47 -13.12
N GLY A 169 -5.65 8.68 -13.50
CA GLY A 169 -6.89 9.32 -13.06
C GLY A 169 -7.69 9.88 -14.23
N THR A 170 -8.99 9.64 -14.26
CA THR A 170 -9.92 10.24 -15.26
C THR A 170 -10.71 11.42 -14.70
N ALA A 171 -10.64 11.63 -13.39
CA ALA A 171 -11.30 12.72 -12.69
C ALA A 171 -10.36 13.37 -11.68
N LEU A 172 -10.54 14.67 -11.46
CA LEU A 172 -9.83 15.45 -10.46
C LEU A 172 -10.85 16.24 -9.65
N ASP A 173 -10.75 16.17 -8.33
CA ASP A 173 -11.63 16.87 -7.38
C ASP A 173 -10.78 17.82 -6.53
N ILE A 174 -10.98 19.12 -6.72
CA ILE A 174 -10.23 20.19 -6.04
C ILE A 174 -11.19 20.90 -5.10
N VAL A 175 -10.86 20.92 -3.81
CA VAL A 175 -11.62 21.65 -2.80
C VAL A 175 -10.72 22.73 -2.20
N VAL A 176 -11.12 23.99 -2.37
CA VAL A 176 -10.45 25.14 -1.75
C VAL A 176 -11.12 25.41 -0.41
N HIS A 177 -10.38 25.22 0.67
CA HIS A 177 -10.85 25.53 2.02
C HIS A 177 -10.65 27.01 2.37
N GLU A 178 -9.54 27.59 1.91
CA GLU A 178 -9.18 28.99 2.15
C GLU A 178 -8.65 29.64 0.85
N PRO A 179 -8.98 30.93 0.60
CA PRO A 179 -9.76 31.82 1.45
C PRO A 179 -11.27 31.51 1.42
N THR A 180 -11.96 31.81 2.52
CA THR A 180 -13.43 31.68 2.58
C THR A 180 -14.09 32.54 1.50
N GLY A 181 -15.10 32.01 0.83
CA GLY A 181 -15.81 32.71 -0.25
C GLY A 181 -15.21 32.52 -1.64
N PHE A 182 -14.14 31.72 -1.78
CA PHE A 182 -13.62 31.29 -3.08
C PHE A 182 -14.68 30.49 -3.86
N GLN A 183 -14.81 30.74 -5.17
CA GLN A 183 -15.89 30.20 -6.01
C GLN A 183 -15.41 29.73 -7.39
N PHE A 184 -15.73 28.49 -7.74
CA PHE A 184 -15.46 27.85 -9.03
C PHE A 184 -16.69 27.76 -9.96
N GLN A 185 -17.87 28.26 -9.57
CA GLN A 185 -19.09 28.11 -10.40
C GLN A 185 -18.92 28.58 -11.85
N ASN A 186 -18.09 29.59 -12.08
CA ASN A 186 -17.82 30.16 -13.40
C ASN A 186 -16.41 29.82 -13.92
N ALA A 187 -15.72 28.87 -13.30
CA ALA A 187 -14.40 28.45 -13.72
C ALA A 187 -14.46 27.88 -15.14
N ARG A 188 -13.53 28.33 -15.98
CA ARG A 188 -13.25 27.77 -17.30
C ARG A 188 -12.01 26.91 -17.19
N VAL A 189 -12.03 25.79 -17.90
CA VAL A 189 -10.99 24.77 -17.80
C VAL A 189 -10.49 24.51 -19.21
N ASN A 190 -9.18 24.40 -19.36
CA ASN A 190 -8.56 24.09 -20.64
C ASN A 190 -8.71 22.59 -20.96
N ALA A 191 -8.91 22.29 -22.24
CA ALA A 191 -8.87 20.92 -22.73
C ALA A 191 -7.53 20.24 -22.36
N PRO A 192 -7.51 18.91 -22.11
CA PRO A 192 -8.59 17.94 -22.32
C PRO A 192 -9.61 17.85 -21.16
N TRP A 193 -9.46 18.68 -20.12
CA TRP A 193 -10.33 18.63 -18.95
C TRP A 193 -11.64 19.38 -19.19
N ILE A 194 -12.73 18.80 -18.70
CA ILE A 194 -14.08 19.33 -18.77
C ILE A 194 -14.59 19.49 -17.34
N ARG A 195 -15.17 20.65 -17.05
CA ARG A 195 -15.81 20.92 -15.77
C ARG A 195 -17.08 20.07 -15.61
N HIS A 196 -17.14 19.29 -14.54
CA HIS A 196 -18.29 18.44 -14.22
C HIS A 196 -19.38 19.24 -13.48
N GLU A 197 -20.63 18.76 -13.57
CA GLU A 197 -21.82 19.40 -12.95
C GLU A 197 -21.78 19.43 -11.42
N LEU A 198 -20.98 18.56 -10.81
CA LEU A 198 -20.76 18.52 -9.35
C LEU A 198 -19.89 19.69 -8.84
N THR A 199 -19.35 20.52 -9.73
CA THR A 199 -18.63 21.74 -9.37
C THR A 199 -19.57 22.72 -8.68
N THR A 200 -19.30 23.02 -7.41
CA THR A 200 -20.16 23.84 -6.56
C THR A 200 -19.34 24.64 -5.55
N GLY A 201 -19.62 25.94 -5.40
CA GLY A 201 -18.91 26.78 -4.43
C GLY A 201 -17.40 26.72 -4.62
N SER A 202 -16.68 26.33 -3.56
CA SER A 202 -15.23 26.19 -3.55
C SER A 202 -14.72 24.82 -4.01
N ARG A 203 -15.59 23.95 -4.51
CA ARG A 203 -15.24 22.63 -5.08
C ARG A 203 -15.29 22.67 -6.61
N LEU A 204 -14.20 22.31 -7.26
CA LEU A 204 -14.07 22.13 -8.71
C LEU A 204 -13.88 20.65 -9.02
N VAL A 205 -14.81 20.08 -9.79
CA VAL A 205 -14.71 18.69 -10.27
C VAL A 205 -14.43 18.72 -11.77
N LEU A 206 -13.34 18.08 -12.17
CA LEU A 206 -12.91 17.96 -13.57
C LEU A 206 -12.96 16.50 -14.00
N ILE A 207 -13.35 16.27 -15.25
CA ILE A 207 -13.29 14.97 -15.93
C ILE A 207 -12.51 15.12 -17.24
N GLY A 208 -11.69 14.14 -17.59
CA GLY A 208 -10.80 14.24 -18.75
C GLY A 208 -10.25 12.90 -19.23
N SER A 209 -9.55 12.92 -20.36
CA SER A 209 -9.12 11.71 -21.07
C SER A 209 -8.00 10.91 -20.38
N SER A 210 -7.24 11.50 -19.47
CA SER A 210 -6.47 10.87 -18.37
C SER A 210 -5.37 11.82 -17.86
N ALA A 211 -5.20 11.90 -16.54
CA ALA A 211 -3.93 12.29 -15.92
C ALA A 211 -3.07 11.02 -15.89
N ARG A 212 -1.92 11.05 -16.59
CA ARG A 212 -1.01 9.90 -16.67
C ARG A 212 0.26 10.19 -15.86
N PRO A 213 0.79 9.19 -15.15
CA PRO A 213 2.15 9.26 -14.65
C PRO A 213 3.13 9.47 -15.82
N PRO A 214 4.27 10.14 -15.61
CA PRO A 214 5.34 10.16 -16.61
C PRO A 214 5.76 8.73 -16.93
N GLU A 215 5.90 8.41 -18.22
CA GLU A 215 6.43 7.12 -18.66
C GLU A 215 7.86 6.98 -18.11
N LEU A 216 8.11 5.89 -17.37
CA LEU A 216 9.45 5.48 -16.93
C LEU A 216 10.23 4.86 -18.09
#